data_AF-A0A429XYI5-F1
#
_entry.id   AF-A0A429XYI5-F1
#
_cell.length_a   1.000
_cell.length_b   1.000
_cell.length_c   1.000
_cell.angle_alpha   90.00
_cell.angle_beta   90.00
_cell.angle_gamma   90.00
#
_symmetry.space_group_name_H-M   'P 1'
#
loop_
_entity.id
_entity.type
_entity.pdbx_description
1 polymer ?
#
loop_
_entity_poly.entity_id
_entity_poly.type
_entity_poly.pdbx_seq_one_letter_code
_entity_poly.pdbx_strand_id
1 'polypeptide(L)'
;MLKNEKGFTFLESIISLSFILLISSSFFPVMSNMLAHLKEGKKEMTAYRLMYEHVEREVMSGTMGKGQVNWKNITYELFIEENKKGDWKACARYEKKTLCVD
;
A
#
# COMPACT_ATOMS: atom_id res chain seq x y z
N MET A 1 34.23 -42.00 -29.36
CA MET A 1 34.18 -42.09 -27.88
C MET A 1 33.99 -40.70 -27.34
N LEU A 2 32.78 -40.35 -26.88
CA LEU A 2 32.53 -39.07 -26.23
C LEU A 2 33.15 -39.14 -24.82
N LYS A 3 34.19 -38.34 -24.60
CA LYS A 3 34.96 -38.33 -23.36
C LYS A 3 34.07 -37.72 -22.27
N ASN A 4 33.81 -38.48 -21.21
CA ASN A 4 32.98 -38.05 -20.08
C ASN A 4 33.79 -37.08 -19.21
N GLU A 5 33.72 -35.79 -19.53
CA GLU A 5 34.33 -34.71 -18.75
C GLU A 5 33.60 -34.62 -17.40
N LYS A 6 34.28 -34.98 -16.30
CA LYS A 6 33.74 -35.02 -14.93
C LYS A 6 33.64 -33.61 -14.31
N GLY A 7 33.07 -32.65 -15.03
CA GLY A 7 32.94 -31.26 -14.59
C GLY A 7 31.77 -30.54 -15.26
N PHE A 8 31.37 -29.41 -14.69
CA PHE A 8 30.29 -28.59 -15.22
C PHE A 8 30.72 -27.98 -16.57
N THR A 9 30.10 -28.44 -17.65
CA THR A 9 30.48 -28.02 -19.00
C THR A 9 30.01 -26.58 -19.25
N PHE A 10 30.73 -25.80 -20.07
CA PHE A 10 30.35 -24.41 -20.40
C PHE A 10 28.89 -24.28 -20.87
N LEU A 11 28.40 -25.27 -21.62
CA LEU A 11 27.00 -25.35 -22.06
C LEU A 11 26.01 -25.53 -20.89
N GLU A 12 26.34 -26.38 -19.91
CA GLU A 12 25.54 -26.56 -18.69
C GLU A 12 25.53 -25.29 -17.83
N SER A 13 26.63 -24.54 -17.84
CA SER A 13 26.71 -23.21 -17.20
C SER A 13 25.76 -22.20 -17.80
N ILE A 14 25.72 -22.11 -19.13
CA ILE A 14 24.79 -21.21 -19.83
C ILE A 14 23.33 -21.62 -19.55
N ILE A 15 23.03 -22.92 -19.57
CA ILE A 15 21.69 -23.43 -19.30
C ILE A 15 21.27 -23.11 -17.86
N SER A 16 22.13 -23.39 -16.88
CA SER A 16 21.89 -23.09 -15.47
C SER A 16 21.67 -21.60 -15.22
N LEU A 17 22.53 -20.75 -15.79
CA LEU A 17 22.38 -19.29 -15.69
C LEU A 17 21.07 -18.81 -16.32
N SER A 18 20.69 -19.38 -17.47
CA SER A 18 19.43 -19.04 -18.15
C SER A 18 18.23 -19.38 -17.29
N PHE A 19 18.24 -20.53 -16.62
CA PHE A 19 17.18 -20.90 -15.67
C PHE A 19 17.12 -19.93 -14.47
N ILE A 20 18.27 -19.54 -13.91
CA ILE A 20 18.31 -18.58 -12.80
C ILE A 20 17.73 -17.22 -13.24
N LEU A 21 18.05 -16.75 -14.45
CA LEU A 21 17.53 -15.50 -14.99
C LEU A 21 16.02 -15.57 -15.30
N LEU A 22 15.54 -16.70 -15.80
CA LEU A 22 14.09 -16.92 -16.02
C LEU A 22 13.33 -16.94 -14.69
N ILE A 23 13.86 -17.63 -13.68
CA ILE A 23 13.25 -17.64 -12.35
C ILE A 23 13.27 -16.23 -11.77
N SER A 24 14.42 -15.55 -11.73
CA SER A 24 14.52 -14.22 -11.13
C SER A 24 13.61 -13.19 -11.81
N SER A 25 13.53 -13.21 -13.14
CA SER A 25 12.63 -12.33 -13.90
C SER A 25 11.15 -12.62 -13.63
N SER A 26 10.77 -13.89 -13.44
CA SER A 26 9.39 -14.25 -13.07
C SER A 26 8.99 -13.78 -11.66
N PHE A 27 9.94 -13.73 -10.72
CA PHE A 27 9.70 -13.27 -9.35
C PHE A 27 9.69 -11.75 -9.22
N PHE A 28 10.35 -11.03 -10.14
CA PHE A 28 10.39 -9.58 -10.15
C PHE A 28 9.01 -8.89 -10.14
N PRO A 29 8.03 -9.24 -11.02
CA PRO A 29 6.70 -8.62 -11.00
C PRO A 29 5.94 -8.90 -9.70
N VAL A 30 6.13 -10.07 -9.11
CA VAL A 30 5.49 -10.44 -7.82
C VAL A 30 5.98 -9.53 -6.71
N MET A 31 7.31 -9.34 -6.61
CA MET A 31 7.92 -8.46 -5.61
C MET A 31 7.44 -7.00 -5.79
N SER A 32 7.40 -6.52 -7.03
CA SER A 32 6.96 -5.16 -7.36
C SER A 32 5.49 -4.92 -6.96
N ASN A 33 4.62 -5.89 -7.24
CA ASN A 33 3.21 -5.81 -6.86
C ASN A 33 3.05 -5.80 -5.33
N MET A 34 3.77 -6.66 -4.61
CA MET A 34 3.74 -6.66 -3.14
C MET A 34 4.19 -5.32 -2.55
N LEU A 35 5.25 -4.71 -3.08
CA LEU A 35 5.71 -3.38 -2.68
C LEU A 35 4.64 -2.31 -2.93
N ALA A 36 3.91 -2.39 -4.04
CA ALA A 36 2.80 -1.49 -4.33
C ALA A 36 1.67 -1.64 -3.31
N HIS A 37 1.27 -2.87 -2.98
CA HIS A 37 0.25 -3.16 -1.95
C HIS A 37 0.67 -2.67 -0.57
N LEU A 38 1.93 -2.86 -0.18
CA LEU A 38 2.46 -2.35 1.08
C LEU A 38 2.42 -0.82 1.16
N LYS A 39 2.75 -0.15 0.05
CA LYS A 39 2.69 1.32 -0.02
C LYS A 39 1.24 1.81 0.10
N GLU A 40 0.31 1.14 -0.55
CA GLU A 40 -1.11 1.50 -0.52
C GLU A 40 -1.71 1.25 0.87
N GLY A 41 -1.49 0.06 1.44
CA GLY A 41 -1.95 -0.26 2.80
C GLY A 41 -1.38 0.68 3.86
N LYS A 42 -0.15 1.16 3.69
CA LYS A 42 0.43 2.19 4.57
C LYS A 42 -0.31 3.52 4.48
N LYS A 43 -0.76 3.94 3.29
CA LYS A 43 -1.56 5.15 3.12
C LYS A 43 -2.92 4.99 3.81
N GLU A 44 -3.57 3.84 3.62
CA GLU A 44 -4.87 3.54 4.23
C GLU A 44 -4.78 3.52 5.76
N MET A 45 -3.81 2.82 6.34
CA MET A 45 -3.58 2.81 7.79
C MET A 45 -3.30 4.21 8.35
N THR A 46 -2.58 5.05 7.60
CA THR A 46 -2.34 6.44 8.00
C THR A 46 -3.63 7.25 7.96
N ALA A 47 -4.47 7.07 6.94
CA ALA A 47 -5.78 7.72 6.85
C ALA A 47 -6.68 7.32 8.05
N TYR A 48 -6.75 6.03 8.38
CA TYR A 48 -7.49 5.55 9.56
C TYR A 48 -7.03 6.21 10.86
N ARG A 49 -5.71 6.26 11.07
CA ARG A 49 -5.14 6.92 12.25
C ARG A 49 -5.51 8.40 12.31
N LEU A 50 -5.38 9.13 11.20
CA LEU A 50 -5.70 10.56 11.15
C LEU A 50 -7.19 10.82 11.35
N MET A 51 -8.07 9.98 10.80
CA MET A 51 -9.51 10.06 11.06
C MET A 51 -9.82 9.87 12.54
N TYR A 52 -9.24 8.86 13.17
CA TYR A 52 -9.44 8.58 14.59
C TYR A 52 -8.99 9.77 15.46
N GLU A 53 -7.80 10.31 15.21
CA GLU A 53 -7.28 11.50 15.91
C GLU A 53 -8.16 12.74 15.70
N HIS A 54 -8.75 12.90 14.51
CA HIS A 54 -9.68 14.01 14.21
C HIS A 54 -11.00 13.87 14.96
N VAL A 55 -11.63 12.70 14.91
CA VAL A 55 -12.87 12.43 15.65
C VAL A 55 -12.68 12.61 17.15
N GLU A 56 -11.58 12.09 17.71
CA GLU A 56 -11.25 12.26 19.13
C GLU A 56 -11.12 13.73 19.51
N ARG A 57 -10.43 14.54 18.69
CA ARG A 57 -10.30 15.98 18.92
C ARG A 57 -11.64 16.69 18.91
N GLU A 58 -12.52 16.32 17.98
CA GLU A 58 -13.81 16.97 17.79
C GLU A 58 -14.81 16.62 18.89
N VAL A 59 -14.76 15.39 19.41
CA VAL A 59 -15.49 14.99 20.62
C VAL A 59 -15.01 15.79 21.84
N MET A 60 -13.70 16.05 21.94
CA MET A 60 -13.13 16.83 23.05
C MET A 60 -13.38 18.34 22.93
N SER A 61 -13.37 18.89 21.70
CA SER A 61 -13.57 20.33 21.46
C SER A 61 -15.03 20.74 21.30
N GLY A 62 -15.94 19.79 21.04
CA GLY A 62 -17.36 20.03 20.84
C GLY A 62 -17.72 20.78 19.55
N THR A 63 -16.75 20.98 18.66
CA THR A 63 -16.92 21.70 17.38
C THR A 63 -16.73 20.74 16.23
N MET A 64 -17.76 20.57 15.40
CA MET A 64 -17.65 19.77 14.18
C MET A 64 -17.04 20.60 13.03
N GLY A 65 -15.82 20.29 12.65
CA GLY A 65 -15.01 20.98 11.65
C GLY A 65 -14.35 20.04 10.64
N LYS A 66 -14.02 20.61 9.48
CA LYS A 66 -13.18 19.93 8.48
C LYS A 66 -11.72 20.07 8.90
N GLY A 67 -11.01 18.95 8.99
CA GLY A 67 -9.58 18.90 9.23
C GLY A 67 -8.82 18.73 7.93
N GLN A 68 -7.67 19.39 7.77
CA GLN A 68 -6.74 19.10 6.69
C GLN A 68 -5.37 18.82 7.29
N VAL A 69 -4.81 17.66 6.98
CA VAL A 69 -3.49 17.25 7.47
C VAL A 69 -2.61 16.91 6.27
N ASN A 70 -1.46 17.55 6.18
CA ASN A 70 -0.43 17.17 5.22
C ASN A 70 0.53 16.20 5.89
N TRP A 71 0.55 14.95 5.42
CA TRP A 71 1.44 13.92 5.91
C TRP A 71 2.25 13.34 4.76
N LYS A 72 3.59 13.50 4.82
CA LYS A 72 4.53 13.00 3.80
C LYS A 72 4.14 13.40 2.37
N ASN A 73 3.81 14.68 2.17
CA ASN A 73 3.45 15.26 0.87
C ASN A 73 2.13 14.71 0.30
N ILE A 74 1.30 14.08 1.13
CA ILE A 74 -0.07 13.69 0.81
C ILE A 74 -1.00 14.51 1.70
N THR A 75 -1.94 15.19 1.06
CA THR A 75 -2.97 15.96 1.75
C THR A 75 -4.17 15.06 2.04
N TYR A 76 -4.49 14.93 3.32
CA TYR A 76 -5.66 14.23 3.82
C TYR A 76 -6.69 15.26 4.28
N GLU A 77 -7.85 15.24 3.63
CA GLU A 77 -9.04 16.00 4.05
C GLU A 77 -9.91 15.10 4.91
N LEU A 78 -10.18 15.52 6.13
CA LEU A 78 -10.94 14.80 7.14
C LEU A 78 -12.26 15.53 7.36
N PHE A 79 -13.37 14.81 7.26
CA PHE A 79 -14.70 15.37 7.45
C PHE A 79 -15.64 14.32 8.05
N ILE A 80 -16.62 14.81 8.80
CA ILE A 80 -17.66 13.98 9.38
C ILE A 80 -18.96 14.31 8.61
N GLU A 81 -19.63 13.29 8.10
CA GLU A 81 -20.90 13.43 7.38
C GLU A 81 -21.96 12.53 8.03
N GLU A 82 -23.17 13.07 8.18
CA GLU A 82 -24.32 12.30 8.64
C GLU A 82 -24.90 11.51 7.46
N ASN A 83 -25.03 10.19 7.61
CA ASN A 83 -25.63 9.34 6.60
C ASN A 83 -27.16 9.52 6.57
N LYS A 84 -27.82 9.11 5.48
CA LYS A 84 -29.28 9.17 5.30
C LYS A 84 -30.11 8.41 6.37
N LYS A 85 -29.44 7.67 7.26
CA LYS A 85 -30.02 6.91 8.37
C LYS A 85 -29.88 7.59 9.74
N GLY A 86 -29.21 8.75 9.84
CA GLY A 86 -28.93 9.44 11.10
C GLY A 86 -27.64 8.98 11.81
N ASP A 87 -26.84 8.12 11.17
CA ASP A 87 -25.55 7.67 11.70
C ASP A 87 -24.42 8.61 11.25
N TRP A 88 -23.50 8.94 12.15
CA TRP A 88 -22.34 9.78 11.87
C TRP A 88 -21.20 8.95 11.27
N LYS A 89 -20.68 9.36 10.11
CA LYS A 89 -19.53 8.70 9.48
C LYS A 89 -18.32 9.62 9.44
N ALA A 90 -17.17 9.10 9.83
CA ALA A 90 -15.89 9.77 9.68
C ALA A 90 -15.28 9.39 8.33
N CYS A 91 -14.94 10.38 7.50
CA CYS A 91 -14.37 10.18 6.19
C CYS A 91 -13.01 10.87 6.04
N ALA A 92 -12.09 10.20 5.34
CA ALA A 92 -10.83 10.74 4.86
C ALA A 92 -10.78 10.68 3.35
N ARG A 93 -10.53 11.84 2.72
CA ARG A 93 -10.22 11.95 1.31
C ARG A 93 -8.75 12.26 1.13
N TYR A 94 -8.09 11.50 0.26
CA TYR A 94 -6.71 11.75 -0.14
C TYR A 94 -6.52 11.36 -1.60
N GLU A 95 -5.72 12.14 -2.32
CA GLU A 95 -5.47 11.97 -3.76
C GLU A 95 -6.78 11.87 -4.58
N LYS A 96 -7.28 10.66 -4.81
CA LYS A 96 -8.57 10.36 -5.50
C LYS A 96 -9.42 9.31 -4.78
N LYS A 97 -9.01 8.86 -3.60
CA LYS A 97 -9.74 7.87 -2.80
C LYS A 97 -10.46 8.56 -1.66
N THR A 98 -11.65 8.06 -1.33
CA THR A 98 -12.39 8.45 -0.13
C THR A 98 -12.64 7.19 0.67
N LEU A 99 -12.21 7.18 1.92
CA LEU A 99 -12.44 6.13 2.90
C LEU A 99 -13.37 6.68 3.97
N CYS A 100 -14.40 5.93 4.32
CA CYS A 100 -15.36 6.31 5.34
C CYS A 100 -15.55 5.15 6.31
N VAL A 101 -15.70 5.49 7.59
CA VAL A 101 -15.95 4.56 8.69
C VAL A 101 -17.18 5.02 9.45
N ASP A 102 -18.03 4.06 9.79
CA ASP A 102 -19.28 4.24 10.54
C ASP A 102 -19.02 4.16 12.05
#